data_AF-A0A7I7R410-F1
#
_entry.id   AF-A0A7I7R410-F1
#
_cell.length_a   1.000
_cell.length_b   1.000
_cell.length_c   1.000
_cell.angle_alpha   90.00
_cell.angle_beta   90.00
_cell.angle_gamma   90.00
#
_symmetry.space_group_name_H-M   'P 1'
#
loop_
_entity.id
_entity.type
_entity.pdbx_description
1 polymer ?
#
loop_
_entity_poly.entity_id
_entity_poly.type
_entity_poly.pdbx_seq_one_letter_code
_entity_poly.pdbx_strand_id
1 'polypeptide(L)'
;MTGSRQVTYLTVYDLVAPLLGEPGLVPGTPAWMHLDDANPAKWSALLWAAVWWALEQDTRQEAAADASKAIARIEDWPAVARCIRRGRGGACIPRRTA
;
A
#
# COMPACT_ATOMS: atom_id res chain seq x y z
N MET A 1 -1.44 -5.47 -19.59
CA MET A 1 -2.60 -5.83 -18.75
C MET A 1 -2.68 -4.79 -17.64
N THR A 2 -3.72 -3.96 -17.63
CA THR A 2 -3.88 -2.90 -16.61
C THR A 2 -5.09 -3.24 -15.75
N GLY A 3 -4.91 -4.21 -14.84
CA GLY A 3 -5.90 -4.56 -13.83
C GLY A 3 -5.76 -3.68 -12.57
N SER A 4 -6.76 -3.73 -11.70
CA SER A 4 -6.68 -3.10 -10.37
C SER A 4 -5.46 -3.62 -9.61
N ARG A 5 -4.83 -2.73 -8.82
CA ARG A 5 -3.69 -3.05 -7.95
C ARG A 5 -4.08 -3.16 -6.47
N GLN A 6 -5.38 -3.19 -6.18
CA GLN A 6 -5.88 -3.34 -4.82
C GLN A 6 -5.48 -4.70 -4.23
N VAL A 7 -5.24 -4.72 -2.93
CA VAL A 7 -4.83 -5.91 -2.18
C VAL A 7 -5.90 -6.16 -1.14
N THR A 8 -6.50 -7.35 -1.17
CA THR A 8 -7.52 -7.75 -0.19
C THR A 8 -6.90 -8.79 0.74
N TYR A 9 -6.80 -8.44 2.02
CA TYR A 9 -6.21 -9.32 3.03
C TYR A 9 -6.95 -10.64 3.17
N LEU A 10 -8.29 -10.58 3.28
CA LEU A 10 -9.10 -11.75 3.61
C LEU A 10 -8.94 -12.85 2.55
N THR A 11 -8.88 -12.48 1.26
CA THR A 11 -8.67 -13.43 0.17
C THR A 11 -7.31 -14.14 0.25
N VAL A 12 -6.26 -13.42 0.66
CA VAL A 12 -4.94 -14.02 0.87
C VAL A 12 -4.98 -14.96 2.07
N TYR A 13 -5.56 -14.52 3.18
CA TYR A 13 -5.72 -15.33 4.39
C TYR A 13 -6.49 -16.61 4.10
N ASP A 14 -7.67 -16.53 3.48
CA ASP A 14 -8.51 -17.70 3.18
C ASP A 14 -7.79 -18.72 2.30
N LEU A 15 -6.98 -18.25 1.34
CA LEU A 15 -6.19 -19.12 0.47
C LEU A 15 -5.12 -19.89 1.25
N VAL A 16 -4.42 -19.22 2.17
CA VAL A 16 -3.29 -19.82 2.88
C VAL A 16 -3.67 -20.45 4.21
N ALA A 17 -4.85 -20.15 4.76
CA ALA A 17 -5.31 -20.63 6.06
C ALA A 17 -5.15 -22.15 6.28
N PRO A 18 -5.40 -23.04 5.29
CA PRO A 18 -5.16 -24.48 5.45
C PRO A 18 -3.67 -24.87 5.63
N LEU A 19 -2.76 -23.99 5.23
CA LEU A 19 -1.31 -24.17 5.30
C LEU A 19 -0.68 -23.45 6.50
N LEU A 20 -1.44 -22.58 7.17
CA LEU A 20 -0.97 -21.84 8.33
C LEU A 20 -0.97 -22.75 9.56
N GLY A 21 0.18 -22.85 10.23
CA GLY A 21 0.27 -23.32 11.60
C GLY A 21 0.12 -22.19 12.61
N GLU A 22 0.41 -22.48 13.87
CA GLU A 22 0.35 -21.49 14.96
C GLU A 22 1.25 -20.26 14.69
N PRO A 23 0.72 -19.03 14.82
CA PRO A 23 1.51 -17.82 14.71
C PRO A 23 2.40 -17.66 15.95
N GLY A 24 3.64 -18.10 15.84
CA GLY A 24 4.65 -17.92 16.90
C GLY A 24 6.08 -17.78 16.39
N LEU A 25 6.34 -18.28 15.19
CA LEU A 25 7.63 -18.17 14.54
C LEU A 25 7.63 -17.02 13.53
N VAL A 26 8.52 -16.05 13.73
CA VAL A 26 8.67 -14.89 12.85
C VAL A 26 9.80 -15.14 11.85
N PRO A 27 9.59 -14.98 10.53
CA PRO A 27 10.63 -15.21 9.54
C PRO A 27 11.80 -14.23 9.72
N GLY A 28 13.02 -14.72 9.49
CA GLY A 28 14.26 -13.95 9.68
C GLY A 28 14.77 -13.87 11.12
N THR A 29 14.01 -14.35 12.12
CA THR A 29 14.54 -14.48 13.49
C THR A 29 15.59 -15.59 13.58
N PRO A 30 16.52 -15.55 14.57
CA PRO A 30 17.48 -16.64 14.76
C PRO A 30 16.81 -18.01 14.91
N ALA A 31 15.69 -18.10 15.64
CA ALA A 31 14.94 -19.35 15.78
C ALA A 31 14.44 -19.88 14.42
N TRP A 32 14.00 -18.99 13.53
CA TRP A 32 13.57 -19.36 12.17
C TRP A 32 14.74 -19.74 11.27
N MET A 33 15.87 -19.01 11.34
CA MET A 33 17.06 -19.27 10.52
C MET A 33 17.70 -20.63 10.82
N HIS A 34 17.62 -21.10 12.07
CA HIS A 34 18.14 -22.40 12.48
C HIS A 34 17.29 -23.60 12.01
N LEU A 35 16.07 -23.36 11.51
CA LEU A 35 15.26 -24.44 10.95
C LEU A 35 15.79 -24.85 9.57
N ASP A 36 15.68 -26.15 9.29
CA ASP A 36 15.93 -26.70 7.96
C ASP A 36 14.95 -26.12 6.92
N ASP A 37 15.40 -25.98 5.66
CA ASP A 37 14.58 -25.42 4.59
C ASP A 37 13.40 -26.30 4.19
N ALA A 38 13.43 -27.60 4.48
CA ALA A 38 12.29 -28.49 4.31
C ALA A 38 11.31 -28.46 5.49
N ASN A 39 11.62 -27.75 6.59
CA ASN A 39 10.77 -27.70 7.77
C ASN A 39 9.46 -26.90 7.47
N PRO A 40 8.27 -27.51 7.61
CA PRO A 40 7.00 -26.84 7.34
C PRO A 40 6.76 -25.59 8.20
N ALA A 41 7.26 -25.56 9.44
CA ALA A 41 7.13 -24.39 10.31
C ALA A 41 7.88 -23.17 9.75
N LYS A 42 9.00 -23.39 9.05
CA LYS A 42 9.78 -22.33 8.40
C LYS A 42 8.98 -21.68 7.27
N TRP A 43 8.27 -22.47 6.48
CA TRP A 43 7.39 -22.00 5.42
C TRP A 43 6.10 -21.36 5.96
N SER A 44 5.49 -21.95 6.99
CA SER A 44 4.32 -21.37 7.67
C SER A 44 4.61 -19.95 8.18
N ALA A 45 5.81 -19.70 8.73
CA ALA A 45 6.21 -18.36 9.14
C ALA A 45 6.30 -17.36 7.98
N LEU A 46 6.76 -17.79 6.79
CA LEU A 46 6.76 -16.96 5.59
C LEU A 46 5.34 -16.66 5.10
N LEU A 47 4.45 -17.66 5.12
CA LEU A 47 3.04 -17.47 4.76
C LEU A 47 2.35 -16.49 5.72
N TRP A 48 2.62 -16.59 7.02
CA TRP A 48 2.17 -15.59 7.99
C TRP A 48 2.66 -14.18 7.68
N ALA A 49 3.93 -14.02 7.28
CA ALA A 49 4.44 -12.70 6.87
C ALA A 49 3.77 -12.17 5.59
N ALA A 50 3.45 -13.03 4.63
CA ALA A 50 2.69 -12.63 3.44
C ALA A 50 1.28 -12.15 3.81
N VAL A 51 0.62 -12.84 4.75
CA VAL A 51 -0.68 -12.48 5.32
C VAL A 51 -0.63 -11.13 6.02
N TRP A 52 0.37 -10.90 6.88
CA TRP A 52 0.56 -9.61 7.56
C TRP A 52 0.85 -8.48 6.59
N TRP A 53 1.67 -8.70 5.56
CA TRP A 53 1.90 -7.72 4.51
C TRP A 53 0.60 -7.35 3.78
N ALA A 54 -0.22 -8.35 3.43
CA ALA A 54 -1.49 -8.11 2.76
C ALA A 54 -2.46 -7.28 3.64
N LEU A 55 -2.53 -7.58 4.95
CA LEU A 55 -3.30 -6.80 5.93
C LEU A 55 -2.85 -5.34 5.97
N GLU A 56 -1.53 -5.14 6.00
CA GLU A 56 -0.92 -3.82 6.03
C GLU A 56 -1.19 -3.04 4.73
N GLN A 57 -1.20 -3.70 3.58
CA GLN A 57 -1.56 -3.05 2.31
C GLN A 57 -3.05 -2.68 2.26
N ASP A 58 -3.93 -3.57 2.68
CA ASP A 58 -5.38 -3.34 2.66
C ASP A 58 -5.74 -2.12 3.52
N THR A 59 -5.25 -2.09 4.76
CA THR A 59 -5.42 -0.95 5.69
C THR A 59 -4.80 0.35 5.18
N ARG A 60 -3.62 0.31 4.55
CA ARG A 60 -3.02 1.49 3.91
C ARG A 60 -3.86 2.02 2.76
N GLN A 61 -4.45 1.13 1.96
CA GLN A 61 -5.32 1.52 0.85
C GLN A 61 -6.57 2.24 1.34
N GLU A 62 -7.18 1.73 2.41
CA GLU A 62 -8.31 2.38 3.07
C GLU A 62 -7.94 3.78 3.59
N ALA A 63 -6.83 3.89 4.34
CA ALA A 63 -6.35 5.16 4.86
C ALA A 63 -6.02 6.17 3.75
N ALA A 64 -5.39 5.73 2.65
CA ALA A 64 -5.09 6.59 1.51
C ALA A 64 -6.37 7.06 0.79
N ALA A 65 -7.38 6.20 0.68
CA ALA A 65 -8.66 6.56 0.09
C ALA A 65 -9.37 7.62 0.95
N ASP A 66 -9.35 7.47 2.27
CA ASP A 66 -9.96 8.42 3.18
C ASP A 66 -9.23 9.77 3.23
N ALA A 67 -7.90 9.76 3.24
CA ALA A 67 -7.10 10.97 3.08
C ALA A 67 -7.42 11.69 1.75
N SER A 68 -7.56 10.93 0.66
CA SER A 68 -7.94 11.49 -0.65
C SER A 68 -9.32 12.12 -0.63
N LYS A 69 -10.31 11.48 0.01
CA LYS A 69 -11.66 12.02 0.19
C LYS A 69 -11.64 13.29 1.06
N ALA A 70 -10.83 13.32 2.11
CA ALA A 70 -10.68 14.49 2.98
C ALA A 70 -10.12 15.68 2.21
N ILE A 71 -9.03 15.48 1.45
CA ILE A 71 -8.44 16.51 0.57
C ILE A 71 -9.46 16.99 -0.46
N ALA A 72 -10.19 16.06 -1.08
CA ALA A 72 -11.23 16.38 -2.06
C ALA A 72 -12.36 17.27 -1.50
N ARG A 73 -12.59 17.27 -0.18
CA ARG A 73 -13.62 18.07 0.48
C ARG A 73 -13.16 19.45 0.95
N ILE A 74 -11.85 19.67 1.12
CA ILE A 74 -11.33 20.90 1.76
C ILE A 74 -11.42 22.12 0.83
N GLU A 75 -11.37 21.94 -0.48
CA GLU A 75 -11.25 23.04 -1.45
C GLU A 75 -12.26 22.88 -2.60
N ASP A 76 -12.68 24.00 -3.22
CA ASP A 76 -13.44 23.97 -4.49
C ASP A 76 -12.48 23.61 -5.63
N TRP A 77 -12.18 22.31 -5.78
CA TRP A 77 -11.33 21.79 -6.84
C TRP A 77 -11.77 22.19 -8.25
N PRO A 78 -13.08 22.27 -8.59
CA PRO A 78 -13.53 22.91 -9.82
C PRO A 78 -13.05 24.36 -10.00
N ALA A 79 -13.08 25.20 -8.95
CA ALA A 79 -12.53 26.55 -9.00
C ALA A 79 -11.03 26.55 -9.24
N VAL A 80 -10.27 25.72 -8.52
CA VAL A 80 -8.82 25.57 -8.71
C VAL A 80 -8.51 25.13 -10.15
N ALA A 81 -9.25 24.17 -10.69
CA ALA A 81 -9.08 23.71 -12.07
C ALA A 81 -9.43 24.82 -13.09
N ARG A 82 -10.43 25.67 -12.83
CA ARG A 82 -10.71 26.86 -13.65
C ARG A 82 -9.54 27.84 -13.60
N CYS A 83 -8.97 28.13 -12.43
CA CYS A 83 -7.79 28.99 -12.29
C CYS A 83 -6.58 28.45 -13.06
N ILE A 84 -6.28 27.15 -12.92
CA ILE A 84 -5.16 26.51 -13.64
C ILE A 84 -5.36 26.58 -15.16
N ARG A 85 -6.57 26.24 -15.66
CA ARG A 85 -6.88 26.32 -17.10
C ARG A 85 -6.84 27.73 -17.66
N ARG A 86 -7.18 28.75 -16.86
CA ARG A 86 -7.04 30.17 -17.23
C ARG A 86 -5.57 30.62 -17.29
N GLY A 87 -4.63 29.79 -16.82
CA GLY A 87 -3.19 30.10 -16.76
C GLY A 87 -2.86 31.16 -15.71
N ARG A 88 -1.58 31.53 -15.60
CA ARG A 88 -1.13 32.64 -14.72
C ARG A 88 -1.55 34.03 -15.23
N GLY A 89 -2.37 34.10 -16.30
CA GLY A 89 -2.52 35.30 -17.12
C GLY A 89 -1.19 35.71 -17.77
N GLY A 90 -1.13 36.94 -18.30
CA GLY A 90 0.06 37.52 -18.92
C GLY A 90 1.20 37.90 -17.95
N ALA A 91 1.22 37.33 -16.74
CA ALA A 91 2.26 37.57 -15.73
C ALA A 91 3.59 36.89 -16.14
N CYS A 92 4.22 37.43 -17.17
CA CYS A 92 5.60 37.15 -17.52
C CYS A 92 6.50 38.01 -16.63
N ILE A 93 7.36 37.38 -15.82
CA ILE A 93 8.50 38.06 -15.20
C ILE A 93 9.68 37.83 -16.15
N PRO A 94 10.11 38.84 -16.93
CA PRO A 94 11.21 38.67 -17.86
C PRO A 94 12.48 38.32 -17.10
N ARG A 95 13.18 37.27 -17.54
CA ARG A 95 14.51 36.94 -17.01
C ARG A 95 15.48 38.02 -17.47
N ARG A 96 16.19 38.66 -16.53
CA ARG A 96 17.21 39.66 -16.83
C ARG A 96 18.39 38.94 -17.51
N THR A 97 18.54 39.13 -18.82
CA THR A 97 19.74 38.72 -19.55
C THR A 97 20.86 39.72 -19.25
N ALA A 98 22.03 39.20 -18.88
CA ALA A 98 23.24 39.96 -18.60
C ALA A 98 23.92 40.46 -19.88
#